data_AF-A0A2A4VK80-F1
#
_entry.id   AF-A0A2A4VK80-F1
#
_cell.length_a   1.000
_cell.length_b   1.000
_cell.length_c   1.000
_cell.angle_alpha   90.00
_cell.angle_beta   90.00
_cell.angle_gamma   90.00
#
_symmetry.space_group_name_H-M   'P 1'
#
loop_
_entity.id
_entity.type
_entity.pdbx_description
1 polymer ?
#
loop_
_entity_poly.entity_id
_entity_poly.type
_entity_poly.pdbx_seq_one_letter_code
_entity_poly.pdbx_strand_id
1 'polypeptide(L)'
;ESKNIDLIIKTSITAAKIKDSEIKELTLTNTSGDKERIKSKYYVFAMGGIENGRMLKFIAVDNPNSTLSKNQNVGAYWMEHPHGTVGDYFYNIPKNNRQHIGISEQMKRELKILSCNLNFTSQLKHPTDGKVKKLLRDLICVDETIGSEISYGLGRNYCGGEIDAAWEQEPSIDNRIDLDTEVDAFGIPKVVLKWQKSDFDFRTIRLTSEYIAESMAKNNFAKIRLREWLWTGKPPENDGIGGGHHLGGTRMSHSRDDGVVDANLKCWDVSNLYMAGSSVFPSGGHANPTLTIVQLAVRLAEHLVSKP
;
A
#
# COMPACT_ATOMS: atom_id res chain seq x y z
N GLU A 1 21.88 14.23 -22.33
CA GLU A 1 22.25 14.41 -20.92
C GLU A 1 21.88 15.82 -20.49
N SER A 2 21.39 16.00 -19.26
CA SER A 2 21.07 17.32 -18.72
C SER A 2 22.35 17.97 -18.20
N LYS A 3 22.55 19.27 -18.44
CA LYS A 3 23.72 20.01 -17.92
C LYS A 3 23.64 20.28 -16.42
N ASN A 4 22.48 20.03 -15.81
CA ASN A 4 22.19 20.37 -14.41
C ASN A 4 21.93 19.12 -13.56
N ILE A 5 22.09 17.91 -14.13
CA ILE A 5 21.80 16.65 -13.43
C ILE A 5 22.97 15.71 -13.62
N ASP A 6 23.68 15.46 -12.54
CA ASP A 6 24.65 14.38 -12.44
C ASP A 6 23.94 13.12 -11.93
N LEU A 7 24.13 12.00 -12.63
CA LEU A 7 23.61 10.70 -12.24
C LEU A 7 24.75 9.82 -11.73
N ILE A 8 24.73 9.53 -10.44
CA ILE A 8 25.68 8.61 -9.79
C ILE A 8 24.94 7.32 -9.46
N ILE A 9 25.38 6.20 -10.05
CA ILE A 9 24.79 4.87 -9.85
C ILE A 9 25.74 3.96 -9.08
N LYS A 10 25.22 2.81 -8.61
CA LYS A 10 25.98 1.79 -7.86
C LYS A 10 26.61 2.33 -6.57
N THR A 11 25.87 3.19 -5.89
CA THR A 11 26.33 3.94 -4.71
C THR A 11 25.23 3.97 -3.65
N SER A 12 25.63 3.90 -2.37
CA SER A 12 24.71 4.04 -1.23
C SER A 12 25.21 5.12 -0.26
N ILE A 13 24.29 5.70 0.53
CA ILE A 13 24.64 6.57 1.65
C ILE A 13 25.12 5.68 2.79
N THR A 14 26.35 5.86 3.24
CA THR A 14 26.97 5.03 4.29
C THR A 14 27.38 5.79 5.54
N ALA A 15 27.17 7.11 5.57
CA ALA A 15 27.29 7.92 6.78
C ALA A 15 26.64 9.29 6.55
N ALA A 16 26.20 9.93 7.63
CA ALA A 16 25.73 11.31 7.62
C ALA A 16 26.21 12.04 8.87
N LYS A 17 26.52 13.33 8.74
CA LYS A 17 26.81 14.21 9.88
C LYS A 17 25.71 15.23 10.05
N ILE A 18 25.00 15.15 11.17
CA ILE A 18 23.98 16.12 11.56
C ILE A 18 24.54 17.04 12.64
N LYS A 19 24.42 18.35 12.41
CA LYS A 19 24.76 19.38 13.40
C LYS A 19 23.72 20.49 13.32
N ASP A 20 23.25 20.98 14.47
CA ASP A 20 22.26 22.06 14.57
C ASP A 20 20.98 21.75 13.76
N SER A 21 20.52 20.49 13.85
CA SER A 21 19.37 19.97 13.09
C SER A 21 19.50 20.13 11.57
N GLU A 22 20.71 20.04 11.04
CA GLU A 22 20.98 20.12 9.60
C GLU A 22 21.98 19.04 9.18
N ILE A 23 21.75 18.37 8.04
CA ILE A 23 22.76 17.52 7.41
C ILE A 23 23.85 18.44 6.87
N LYS A 24 25.06 18.30 7.40
CA LYS A 24 26.24 19.06 6.94
C LYS A 24 27.00 18.33 5.84
N GLU A 25 26.88 17.01 5.80
CA GLU A 25 27.62 16.14 4.90
C GLU A 25 26.98 14.75 4.85
N LEU A 26 26.87 14.17 3.64
CA LEU A 26 26.62 12.75 3.44
C LEU A 26 27.87 12.09 2.86
N THR A 27 28.17 10.87 3.30
CA THR A 27 29.18 10.01 2.68
C THR A 27 28.48 9.02 1.78
N LEU A 28 28.90 9.00 0.51
CA LEU A 28 28.47 8.05 -0.51
C LEU A 28 29.57 7.01 -0.70
N THR A 29 29.23 5.73 -0.72
CA THR A 29 30.16 4.63 -1.02
C THR A 29 29.71 3.86 -2.25
N ASN A 30 30.60 3.65 -3.22
CA ASN A 30 30.31 2.85 -4.41
C ASN A 30 30.53 1.34 -4.17
N THR A 31 30.16 0.49 -5.13
CA THR A 31 30.33 -0.97 -5.01
C THR A 31 31.79 -1.45 -4.92
N SER A 32 32.76 -0.60 -5.27
CA SER A 32 34.20 -0.89 -5.12
C SER A 32 34.75 -0.49 -3.74
N GLY A 33 33.93 0.21 -2.92
CA GLY A 33 34.33 0.73 -1.62
C GLY A 33 34.88 2.16 -1.63
N ASP A 34 34.93 2.83 -2.79
CA ASP A 34 35.38 4.22 -2.88
C ASP A 34 34.34 5.14 -2.24
N LYS A 35 34.82 6.16 -1.53
CA LYS A 35 33.99 7.07 -0.73
C LYS A 35 34.09 8.50 -1.24
N GLU A 36 32.94 9.13 -1.40
CA GLU A 36 32.83 10.54 -1.72
C GLU A 36 31.94 11.27 -0.71
N ARG A 37 32.24 12.56 -0.48
CA ARG A 37 31.49 13.38 0.48
C ARG A 37 30.75 14.48 -0.24
N ILE A 38 29.43 14.55 -0.03
CA ILE A 38 28.57 15.52 -0.69
C ILE A 38 27.97 16.51 0.32
N LYS A 39 27.90 17.78 -0.11
CA LYS A 39 27.29 18.89 0.62
C LYS A 39 26.27 19.57 -0.28
N SER A 40 25.09 19.83 0.24
CA SER A 40 24.01 20.47 -0.50
C SER A 40 23.20 21.41 0.39
N LYS A 41 22.57 22.44 -0.20
CA LYS A 41 21.58 23.29 0.48
C LYS A 41 20.37 22.45 0.93
N TYR A 42 19.99 21.46 0.13
CA TYR A 42 18.84 20.58 0.39
C TYR A 42 19.13 19.14 0.00
N TYR A 43 18.57 18.21 0.79
CA TYR A 43 18.58 16.77 0.51
C TYR A 43 17.14 16.28 0.35
N VAL A 44 16.90 15.43 -0.65
CA VAL A 44 15.60 14.79 -0.87
C VAL A 44 15.81 13.28 -0.89
N PHE A 45 15.22 12.59 0.09
CA PHE A 45 15.23 11.13 0.17
C PHE A 45 14.02 10.57 -0.57
N ALA A 46 14.27 9.90 -1.69
CA ALA A 46 13.27 9.33 -2.58
C ALA A 46 13.48 7.82 -2.79
N MET A 47 13.81 7.10 -1.72
CA MET A 47 14.24 5.70 -1.76
C MET A 47 13.08 4.70 -1.61
N GLY A 48 11.84 5.18 -1.59
CA GLY A 48 10.63 4.35 -1.57
C GLY A 48 10.13 4.00 -0.16
N GLY A 49 9.13 3.12 -0.09
CA GLY A 49 8.36 2.79 1.12
C GLY A 49 9.11 2.02 2.20
N ILE A 50 10.37 1.65 2.00
CA ILE A 50 11.20 0.93 2.97
C ILE A 50 12.48 1.71 3.25
N GLU A 51 13.26 2.01 2.21
CA GLU A 51 14.62 2.53 2.37
C GLU A 51 14.66 3.97 2.91
N ASN A 52 13.60 4.78 2.73
CA ASN A 52 13.51 6.07 3.41
C ASN A 52 13.54 5.91 4.94
N GLY A 53 12.73 4.99 5.48
CA GLY A 53 12.66 4.73 6.93
C GLY A 53 13.94 4.06 7.46
N ARG A 54 14.46 3.06 6.72
CA ARG A 54 15.71 2.38 7.06
C ARG A 54 16.90 3.34 7.09
N MET A 55 17.07 4.15 6.05
CA MET A 55 18.19 5.09 5.95
C MET A 55 18.14 6.14 7.07
N LEU A 56 16.95 6.65 7.41
CA LEU A 56 16.81 7.56 8.55
C LEU A 56 17.19 6.92 9.88
N LYS A 57 16.76 5.67 10.12
CA LYS A 57 17.16 4.95 11.34
C LYS A 57 18.66 4.77 11.40
N PHE A 58 19.28 4.39 10.29
CA PHE A 58 20.73 4.24 10.20
C PHE A 58 21.44 5.56 10.53
N ILE A 59 21.03 6.66 9.88
CA ILE A 59 21.57 8.01 10.16
C ILE A 59 21.33 8.43 11.62
N ALA A 60 20.19 8.07 12.19
CA ALA A 60 19.84 8.40 13.57
C ALA A 60 20.76 7.70 14.58
N VAL A 61 21.11 6.43 14.33
CA VAL A 61 22.08 5.65 15.13
C VAL A 61 23.46 6.31 15.10
N ASP A 62 23.92 6.75 13.92
CA ASP A 62 25.20 7.44 13.76
C ASP A 62 25.21 8.86 14.37
N ASN A 63 24.03 9.43 14.67
CA ASN A 63 23.87 10.79 15.19
C ASN A 63 23.04 10.78 16.49
N PRO A 64 23.53 10.14 17.58
CA PRO A 64 22.73 9.84 18.77
C PRO A 64 22.27 11.09 19.53
N ASN A 65 22.97 12.22 19.38
CA ASN A 65 22.63 13.49 20.02
C ASN A 65 21.64 14.35 19.22
N SER A 66 21.26 13.91 18.01
CA SER A 66 20.31 14.65 17.17
C SER A 66 18.87 14.55 17.70
N THR A 67 17.98 15.42 17.23
CA THR A 67 16.54 15.28 17.48
C THR A 67 15.96 14.07 16.75
N LEU A 68 16.54 13.69 15.61
CA LEU A 68 16.15 12.54 14.80
C LEU A 68 16.26 11.22 15.59
N SER A 69 17.32 11.04 16.39
CA SER A 69 17.51 9.82 17.21
C SER A 69 16.43 9.61 18.27
N LYS A 70 15.65 10.66 18.59
CA LYS A 70 14.56 10.62 19.57
C LYS A 70 13.19 10.45 18.93
N ASN A 71 13.07 10.52 17.60
CA ASN A 71 11.79 10.41 16.92
C ASN A 71 11.38 8.93 16.76
N GLN A 72 10.40 8.50 17.56
CA GLN A 72 9.91 7.13 17.56
C GLN A 72 9.05 6.78 16.32
N ASN A 73 8.58 7.80 15.58
CA ASN A 73 7.77 7.62 14.38
C ASN A 73 8.60 7.16 13.17
N VAL A 74 9.93 7.30 13.21
CA VAL A 74 10.79 6.84 12.13
C VAL A 74 10.68 5.32 11.99
N GLY A 75 10.25 4.88 10.82
CA GLY A 75 9.98 3.49 10.50
C GLY A 75 8.60 2.99 10.95
N ALA A 76 7.88 3.70 11.83
CA ALA A 76 6.57 3.28 12.34
C ALA A 76 5.42 3.57 11.35
N TYR A 77 4.25 2.97 11.59
CA TYR A 77 3.09 3.08 10.70
C TYR A 77 3.39 2.59 9.29
N TRP A 78 4.26 1.58 9.18
CA TRP A 78 4.52 0.93 7.93
C TRP A 78 3.28 0.14 7.51
N MET A 79 2.85 0.34 6.27
CA MET A 79 1.66 -0.29 5.72
C MET A 79 2.04 -1.04 4.46
N GLU A 80 1.32 -2.13 4.24
CA GLU A 80 1.18 -2.75 2.93
C GLU A 80 -0.17 -2.35 2.33
N HIS A 81 -0.46 -2.81 1.13
CA HIS A 81 -1.71 -2.64 0.42
C HIS A 81 -2.30 -4.03 0.06
N PRO A 82 -2.92 -4.71 1.03
CA PRO A 82 -3.29 -6.11 0.89
C PRO A 82 -4.24 -6.36 -0.27
N HIS A 83 -4.00 -7.47 -0.97
CA HIS A 83 -4.86 -8.02 -2.03
C HIS A 83 -5.34 -9.42 -1.66
N GLY A 84 -6.45 -9.86 -2.25
CA GLY A 84 -6.93 -11.23 -2.08
C GLY A 84 -8.24 -11.51 -2.79
N THR A 85 -8.50 -12.78 -3.12
CA THR A 85 -9.76 -13.20 -3.76
C THR A 85 -10.85 -13.43 -2.70
N VAL A 86 -11.95 -12.69 -2.82
CA VAL A 86 -13.01 -12.62 -1.79
C VAL A 86 -14.29 -13.33 -2.18
N GLY A 87 -14.45 -13.70 -3.44
CA GLY A 87 -15.66 -14.38 -3.88
C GLY A 87 -15.67 -14.75 -5.34
N ASP A 88 -16.80 -15.33 -5.74
CA ASP A 88 -17.14 -15.61 -7.13
C ASP A 88 -18.50 -14.96 -7.43
N TYR A 89 -18.72 -14.57 -8.67
CA TYR A 89 -20.00 -14.02 -9.10
C TYR A 89 -20.58 -14.75 -10.31
N PHE A 90 -21.90 -14.66 -10.45
CA PHE A 90 -22.67 -15.22 -11.57
C PHE A 90 -23.70 -14.21 -12.06
N TYR A 91 -23.54 -13.69 -13.30
CA TYR A 91 -24.56 -12.90 -14.01
C TYR A 91 -24.15 -12.47 -15.44
N ASN A 92 -25.11 -11.87 -16.16
CA ASN A 92 -24.97 -11.14 -17.42
C ASN A 92 -24.25 -9.77 -17.26
N ILE A 93 -23.06 -9.74 -16.67
CA ILE A 93 -22.20 -8.55 -16.77
C ILE A 93 -21.80 -8.41 -18.25
N PRO A 94 -21.97 -7.23 -18.88
CA PRO A 94 -21.63 -7.05 -20.29
C PRO A 94 -20.20 -7.51 -20.56
N LYS A 95 -20.02 -8.22 -21.68
CA LYS A 95 -18.71 -8.70 -22.13
C LYS A 95 -17.70 -7.55 -22.12
N ASN A 96 -16.54 -7.79 -21.50
CA ASN A 96 -15.25 -7.10 -21.66
C ASN A 96 -14.79 -5.98 -20.72
N ASN A 97 -15.48 -5.58 -19.65
CA ASN A 97 -14.92 -4.55 -18.77
C ASN A 97 -14.66 -5.09 -17.36
N ARG A 98 -13.39 -5.12 -16.94
CA ARG A 98 -13.02 -5.18 -15.51
C ARG A 98 -13.77 -4.04 -14.81
N GLN A 99 -14.52 -4.37 -13.77
CA GLN A 99 -15.21 -3.36 -12.96
C GLN A 99 -14.52 -3.23 -11.60
N HIS A 100 -14.25 -2.00 -11.22
CA HIS A 100 -13.75 -1.62 -9.90
C HIS A 100 -14.91 -1.02 -9.14
N ILE A 101 -15.35 -1.69 -8.08
CA ILE A 101 -16.51 -1.29 -7.29
C ILE A 101 -16.08 -1.07 -5.85
N GLY A 102 -16.28 0.14 -5.36
CA GLY A 102 -16.10 0.51 -3.96
C GLY A 102 -17.41 1.02 -3.36
N ILE A 103 -17.44 1.15 -2.05
CA ILE A 103 -18.55 1.76 -1.32
C ILE A 103 -18.32 3.27 -1.13
N SER A 104 -19.40 4.03 -0.97
CA SER A 104 -19.33 5.48 -0.78
C SER A 104 -18.66 5.87 0.54
N GLU A 105 -18.10 7.08 0.62
CA GLU A 105 -17.54 7.62 1.87
C GLU A 105 -18.55 7.63 3.02
N GLN A 106 -19.83 7.91 2.72
CA GLN A 106 -20.90 7.85 3.70
C GLN A 106 -21.03 6.43 4.27
N MET A 107 -21.10 5.42 3.40
CA MET A 107 -21.25 4.03 3.82
C MET A 107 -20.02 3.53 4.58
N LYS A 108 -18.80 3.93 4.20
CA LYS A 108 -17.58 3.64 4.97
C LYS A 108 -17.66 4.17 6.41
N ARG A 109 -18.19 5.38 6.61
CA ARG A 109 -18.38 5.98 7.94
C ARG A 109 -19.44 5.25 8.75
N GLU A 110 -20.55 4.87 8.13
CA GLU A 110 -21.64 4.10 8.76
C GLU A 110 -21.15 2.72 9.21
N LEU A 111 -20.42 2.01 8.35
CA LEU A 111 -19.86 0.67 8.63
C LEU A 111 -18.61 0.72 9.53
N LYS A 112 -18.00 1.89 9.71
CA LYS A 112 -16.73 2.11 10.41
C LYS A 112 -15.62 1.22 9.87
N ILE A 113 -15.31 1.39 8.59
CA ILE A 113 -14.29 0.64 7.86
C ILE A 113 -13.43 1.56 7.01
N LEU A 114 -12.26 1.06 6.60
CA LEU A 114 -11.34 1.78 5.71
C LEU A 114 -11.72 1.60 4.24
N SER A 115 -10.87 2.10 3.35
CA SER A 115 -11.08 2.02 1.91
C SER A 115 -10.89 0.60 1.39
N CYS A 116 -11.78 0.17 0.49
CA CYS A 116 -11.69 -1.12 -0.16
C CYS A 116 -12.31 -1.05 -1.56
N ASN A 117 -11.71 -1.74 -2.52
CA ASN A 117 -12.30 -2.00 -3.83
C ASN A 117 -12.50 -3.50 -4.06
N LEU A 118 -13.51 -3.82 -4.85
CA LEU A 118 -13.73 -5.13 -5.44
C LEU A 118 -13.55 -5.05 -6.95
N ASN A 119 -12.77 -5.96 -7.47
CA ASN A 119 -12.37 -6.09 -8.86
C ASN A 119 -13.06 -7.32 -9.43
N PHE A 120 -14.09 -7.09 -10.24
CA PHE A 120 -14.80 -8.16 -10.93
C PHE A 120 -14.00 -8.52 -12.18
N THR A 121 -13.29 -9.65 -12.12
CA THR A 121 -12.46 -10.11 -13.24
C THR A 121 -13.21 -11.16 -14.05
N SER A 122 -13.36 -10.90 -15.35
CA SER A 122 -13.97 -11.88 -16.26
C SER A 122 -12.95 -12.99 -16.58
N GLN A 123 -12.91 -14.04 -15.76
CA GLN A 123 -12.00 -15.17 -15.97
C GLN A 123 -12.65 -16.38 -16.64
N LEU A 124 -13.98 -16.47 -16.76
CA LEU A 124 -14.62 -17.68 -17.27
C LEU A 124 -14.93 -17.55 -18.76
N LYS A 125 -13.96 -17.96 -19.59
CA LYS A 125 -14.21 -18.26 -21.00
C LYS A 125 -14.98 -19.58 -21.08
N HIS A 126 -16.27 -19.48 -21.35
CA HIS A 126 -17.25 -20.53 -21.66
C HIS A 126 -17.97 -21.28 -20.52
N PRO A 127 -19.28 -21.55 -20.67
CA PRO A 127 -20.10 -22.36 -19.76
C PRO A 127 -19.70 -23.85 -19.67
N THR A 128 -18.70 -24.29 -20.43
CA THR A 128 -18.13 -25.64 -20.36
C THR A 128 -17.01 -25.78 -19.32
N ASP A 129 -16.53 -24.67 -18.74
CA ASP A 129 -15.52 -24.69 -17.68
C ASP A 129 -16.09 -25.36 -16.42
N GLY A 130 -15.35 -26.35 -15.88
CA GLY A 130 -15.72 -27.09 -14.67
C GLY A 130 -15.92 -26.19 -13.44
N LYS A 131 -15.27 -25.02 -13.39
CA LYS A 131 -15.43 -24.04 -12.31
C LYS A 131 -16.83 -23.41 -12.30
N VAL A 132 -17.37 -23.05 -13.47
CA VAL A 132 -18.74 -22.52 -13.62
C VAL A 132 -19.75 -23.58 -13.18
N LYS A 133 -19.58 -24.83 -13.63
CA LYS A 133 -20.48 -25.94 -13.26
C LYS A 133 -20.48 -26.21 -11.76
N LYS A 134 -19.32 -26.11 -11.11
CA LYS A 134 -19.20 -26.26 -9.65
C LYS A 134 -19.90 -25.11 -8.92
N LEU A 135 -19.64 -23.86 -9.32
CA LEU A 135 -20.28 -22.68 -8.73
C LEU A 135 -21.81 -22.75 -8.87
N LEU A 136 -22.32 -23.10 -10.05
CA LEU A 136 -23.76 -23.28 -10.29
C LEU A 136 -24.38 -24.34 -9.40
N ARG A 137 -23.70 -25.49 -9.24
CA ARG A 137 -24.16 -26.55 -8.34
C ARG A 137 -24.25 -26.06 -6.90
N ASP A 138 -23.19 -25.41 -6.42
CA ASP A 138 -23.12 -24.90 -5.05
C ASP A 138 -24.19 -23.83 -4.80
N LEU A 139 -24.47 -22.97 -5.79
CA LEU A 139 -25.49 -21.93 -5.73
C LEU A 139 -26.92 -22.49 -5.73
N ILE A 140 -27.22 -23.49 -6.57
CA ILE A 140 -28.54 -24.16 -6.58
C ILE A 140 -28.83 -24.82 -5.24
N CYS A 141 -27.82 -25.31 -4.51
CA CYS A 141 -28.00 -25.87 -3.18
C CYS A 141 -28.44 -24.85 -2.11
N VAL A 142 -28.21 -23.55 -2.33
CA VAL A 142 -28.51 -22.49 -1.35
C VAL A 142 -29.67 -21.57 -1.78
N ASP A 143 -30.00 -21.53 -3.07
CA ASP A 143 -31.11 -20.76 -3.63
C ASP A 143 -31.79 -21.55 -4.76
N GLU A 144 -32.95 -22.14 -4.46
CA GLU A 144 -33.72 -22.97 -5.39
C GLU A 144 -34.21 -22.19 -6.63
N THR A 145 -34.30 -20.85 -6.54
CA THR A 145 -34.74 -20.00 -7.64
C THR A 145 -33.70 -19.93 -8.76
N ILE A 146 -32.43 -20.19 -8.47
CA ILE A 146 -31.35 -20.14 -9.46
C ILE A 146 -31.56 -21.21 -10.54
N GLY A 147 -32.04 -22.40 -10.16
CA GLY A 147 -32.35 -23.46 -11.12
C GLY A 147 -33.44 -23.05 -12.11
N SER A 148 -34.49 -22.37 -11.63
CA SER A 148 -35.58 -21.88 -12.48
C SER A 148 -35.13 -20.68 -13.33
N GLU A 149 -34.40 -19.71 -12.77
CA GLU A 149 -33.82 -18.58 -13.51
C GLU A 149 -32.93 -19.04 -14.68
N ILE A 150 -32.07 -20.04 -14.44
CA ILE A 150 -31.20 -20.62 -15.46
C ILE A 150 -32.02 -21.27 -16.58
N SER A 151 -33.04 -22.04 -16.20
CA SER A 151 -33.97 -22.72 -17.10
C SER A 151 -34.78 -21.73 -17.96
N TYR A 152 -35.34 -20.69 -17.35
CA TYR A 152 -36.09 -19.63 -18.04
C TYR A 152 -35.21 -18.80 -19.00
N GLY A 153 -33.92 -18.67 -18.71
CA GLY A 153 -32.96 -17.95 -19.57
C GLY A 153 -32.24 -18.81 -20.62
N LEU A 154 -32.76 -20.00 -20.97
CA LEU A 154 -32.27 -20.83 -22.09
C LEU A 154 -32.04 -19.98 -23.36
N GLY A 155 -30.77 -19.78 -23.72
CA GLY A 155 -30.34 -18.92 -24.84
C GLY A 155 -29.50 -17.69 -24.46
N ARG A 156 -29.40 -17.34 -23.17
CA ARG A 156 -28.50 -16.29 -22.66
C ARG A 156 -27.11 -16.84 -22.34
N ASN A 157 -26.06 -16.06 -22.61
CA ASN A 157 -24.70 -16.41 -22.18
C ASN A 157 -24.56 -16.13 -20.68
N TYR A 158 -24.54 -17.17 -19.86
CA TYR A 158 -24.20 -17.04 -18.45
C TYR A 158 -22.69 -16.84 -18.29
N CYS A 159 -22.30 -15.77 -17.62
CA CYS A 159 -20.92 -15.46 -17.30
C CYS A 159 -20.71 -15.48 -15.79
N GLY A 160 -19.47 -15.77 -15.39
CA GLY A 160 -19.03 -15.66 -14.02
C GLY A 160 -17.54 -15.37 -13.95
N GLY A 161 -17.06 -15.11 -12.76
CA GLY A 161 -15.67 -14.80 -12.53
C GLY A 161 -15.35 -14.73 -11.06
N GLU A 162 -14.09 -14.45 -10.78
CA GLU A 162 -13.58 -14.22 -9.44
C GLU A 162 -13.69 -12.73 -9.10
N ILE A 163 -13.87 -12.46 -7.82
CA ILE A 163 -13.84 -11.12 -7.25
C ILE A 163 -12.55 -11.03 -6.46
N ASP A 164 -11.63 -10.21 -6.95
CA ASP A 164 -10.42 -9.85 -6.22
C ASP A 164 -10.66 -8.55 -5.48
N ALA A 165 -9.97 -8.33 -4.37
CA ALA A 165 -10.08 -7.10 -3.62
C ALA A 165 -8.73 -6.49 -3.36
N ALA A 166 -8.73 -5.17 -3.23
CA ALA A 166 -7.64 -4.42 -2.63
C ALA A 166 -8.21 -3.53 -1.53
N TRP A 167 -7.61 -3.56 -0.35
CA TRP A 167 -8.08 -2.78 0.78
C TRP A 167 -6.95 -2.07 1.50
N GLU A 168 -7.36 -1.02 2.21
CA GLU A 168 -6.49 -0.20 3.02
C GLU A 168 -6.15 -0.93 4.32
N GLN A 169 -4.86 -0.97 4.65
CA GLN A 169 -4.38 -1.40 5.95
C GLN A 169 -4.39 -0.22 6.94
N GLU A 170 -4.79 -0.49 8.17
CA GLU A 170 -4.71 0.49 9.25
C GLU A 170 -3.26 0.88 9.58
N PRO A 171 -2.94 2.18 9.68
CA PRO A 171 -1.63 2.62 10.14
C PRO A 171 -1.45 2.30 11.64
N SER A 172 -0.67 1.26 11.95
CA SER A 172 -0.31 0.88 13.33
C SER A 172 1.14 1.24 13.66
N ILE A 173 1.38 1.76 14.86
CA ILE A 173 2.73 2.06 15.35
C ILE A 173 3.61 0.80 15.48
N ASP A 174 2.97 -0.35 15.70
CA ASP A 174 3.65 -1.65 15.86
C ASP A 174 4.14 -2.22 14.51
N ASN A 175 3.47 -1.84 13.42
CA ASN A 175 3.96 -2.14 12.09
C ASN A 175 5.08 -1.17 11.73
N ARG A 176 6.31 -1.70 11.61
CA ARG A 176 7.50 -0.84 11.48
C ARG A 176 8.66 -1.47 10.73
N ILE A 177 9.42 -0.59 10.09
CA ILE A 177 10.77 -0.82 9.57
C ILE A 177 11.74 -0.70 10.74
N ASP A 178 12.65 -1.65 10.89
CA ASP A 178 13.75 -1.61 11.86
C ASP A 178 15.08 -2.04 11.25
N LEU A 179 16.14 -1.90 12.03
CA LEU A 179 17.49 -2.30 11.65
C LEU A 179 17.83 -3.65 12.28
N ASP A 180 18.42 -4.55 11.48
CA ASP A 180 19.00 -5.80 11.95
C ASP A 180 20.38 -5.54 12.60
N THR A 181 20.93 -6.57 13.22
CA THR A 181 22.34 -6.65 13.63
C THR A 181 23.26 -7.05 12.47
N GLU A 182 22.74 -7.80 11.49
CA GLU A 182 23.46 -8.07 10.25
C GLU A 182 23.51 -6.84 9.35
N VAL A 183 24.62 -6.65 8.64
CA VAL A 183 24.81 -5.55 7.68
C VAL A 183 24.76 -6.04 6.23
N ASP A 184 24.43 -5.15 5.31
CA ASP A 184 24.53 -5.38 3.87
C ASP A 184 25.95 -5.16 3.33
N ALA A 185 26.11 -5.25 2.01
CA ALA A 185 27.40 -5.10 1.33
C ALA A 185 28.05 -3.72 1.49
N PHE A 186 27.29 -2.70 1.92
CA PHE A 186 27.79 -1.35 2.20
C PHE A 186 28.07 -1.12 3.70
N GLY A 187 27.89 -2.16 4.54
CA GLY A 187 28.03 -2.05 5.99
C GLY A 187 26.82 -1.41 6.68
N ILE A 188 25.68 -1.27 5.98
CA ILE A 188 24.46 -0.69 6.53
C ILE A 188 23.62 -1.82 7.13
N PRO A 189 23.13 -1.70 8.38
CA PRO A 189 22.25 -2.71 8.99
C PRO A 189 21.08 -3.08 8.08
N LYS A 190 20.83 -4.37 7.85
CA LYS A 190 19.76 -4.89 6.98
C LYS A 190 18.38 -4.46 7.49
N VAL A 191 17.39 -4.47 6.61
CA VAL A 191 16.01 -4.17 6.97
C VAL A 191 15.37 -5.32 7.75
N VAL A 192 14.68 -4.99 8.84
CA VAL A 192 13.71 -5.88 9.50
C VAL A 192 12.32 -5.26 9.35
N LEU A 193 11.37 -5.99 8.76
CA LEU A 193 9.98 -5.56 8.69
C LEU A 193 9.18 -6.28 9.79
N LYS A 194 8.69 -5.52 10.76
CA LYS A 194 7.68 -5.99 11.71
C LYS A 194 6.33 -5.64 11.11
N TRP A 195 5.62 -6.64 10.60
CA TRP A 195 4.35 -6.44 9.91
C TRP A 195 3.31 -7.45 10.35
N GLN A 196 2.16 -6.93 10.75
CA GLN A 196 1.00 -7.68 11.19
C GLN A 196 -0.26 -7.10 10.54
N LYS A 197 -1.31 -7.92 10.46
CA LYS A 197 -2.65 -7.48 10.06
C LYS A 197 -3.55 -7.49 11.26
N SER A 198 -4.40 -6.48 11.36
CA SER A 198 -5.36 -6.38 12.45
C SER A 198 -6.70 -6.98 12.06
N ASP A 199 -7.52 -7.28 13.06
CA ASP A 199 -8.93 -7.63 12.84
C ASP A 199 -9.70 -6.52 12.12
N PHE A 200 -9.22 -5.27 12.21
CA PHE A 200 -9.79 -4.13 11.52
C PHE A 200 -9.54 -4.16 10.00
N ASP A 201 -8.37 -4.65 9.58
CA ASP A 201 -8.07 -4.91 8.17
C ASP A 201 -9.07 -5.94 7.60
N PHE A 202 -9.29 -7.06 8.32
CA PHE A 202 -10.24 -8.10 7.90
C PHE A 202 -11.70 -7.66 7.97
N ARG A 203 -12.07 -6.84 8.96
CA ARG A 203 -13.40 -6.22 9.05
C ARG A 203 -13.69 -5.38 7.81
N THR A 204 -12.72 -4.59 7.36
CA THR A 204 -12.87 -3.69 6.20
C THR A 204 -13.24 -4.47 4.95
N ILE A 205 -12.50 -5.53 4.64
CA ILE A 205 -12.77 -6.31 3.43
C ILE A 205 -14.08 -7.10 3.54
N ARG A 206 -14.37 -7.71 4.70
CA ARG A 206 -15.61 -8.47 4.91
C ARG A 206 -16.84 -7.60 4.71
N LEU A 207 -16.94 -6.47 5.42
CA LEU A 207 -18.14 -5.64 5.37
C LEU A 207 -18.32 -4.96 4.01
N THR A 208 -17.23 -4.60 3.34
CA THR A 208 -17.32 -4.12 1.95
C THR A 208 -17.88 -5.19 1.03
N SER A 209 -17.41 -6.44 1.18
CA SER A 209 -17.85 -7.58 0.37
C SER A 209 -19.31 -7.96 0.62
N GLU A 210 -19.73 -8.01 1.90
CA GLU A 210 -21.13 -8.26 2.29
C GLU A 210 -22.06 -7.19 1.72
N TYR A 211 -21.73 -5.91 1.90
CA TYR A 211 -22.55 -4.81 1.41
C TYR A 211 -22.70 -4.83 -0.12
N ILE A 212 -21.61 -5.07 -0.86
CA ILE A 212 -21.67 -5.16 -2.32
C ILE A 212 -22.46 -6.39 -2.76
N ALA A 213 -22.29 -7.55 -2.11
CA ALA A 213 -23.05 -8.76 -2.40
C ALA A 213 -24.56 -8.56 -2.20
N GLU A 214 -24.96 -7.97 -1.08
CA GLU A 214 -26.36 -7.65 -0.79
C GLU A 214 -26.94 -6.65 -1.80
N SER A 215 -26.20 -5.59 -2.13
CA SER A 215 -26.63 -4.59 -3.10
C SER A 215 -26.78 -5.18 -4.50
N MET A 216 -25.84 -6.03 -4.94
CA MET A 216 -25.90 -6.71 -6.22
C MET A 216 -27.09 -7.66 -6.32
N ALA A 217 -27.38 -8.40 -5.25
CA ALA A 217 -28.52 -9.29 -5.18
C ALA A 217 -29.84 -8.52 -5.18
N LYS A 218 -29.98 -7.50 -4.33
CA LYS A 218 -31.20 -6.68 -4.20
C LYS A 218 -31.58 -5.97 -5.50
N ASN A 219 -30.59 -5.58 -6.31
CA ASN A 219 -30.81 -4.90 -7.59
C ASN A 219 -30.79 -5.85 -8.79
N ASN A 220 -30.74 -7.17 -8.57
CA ASN A 220 -30.65 -8.19 -9.63
C ASN A 220 -29.47 -7.97 -10.61
N PHE A 221 -28.34 -7.44 -10.12
CA PHE A 221 -27.14 -7.21 -10.92
C PHE A 221 -26.19 -8.41 -10.91
N ALA A 222 -26.09 -9.12 -9.79
CA ALA A 222 -25.33 -10.36 -9.71
C ALA A 222 -25.69 -11.19 -8.48
N LYS A 223 -25.51 -12.51 -8.59
CA LYS A 223 -25.43 -13.39 -7.43
C LYS A 223 -23.95 -13.57 -7.07
N ILE A 224 -23.60 -13.31 -5.82
CA ILE A 224 -22.21 -13.35 -5.34
C ILE A 224 -22.09 -14.41 -4.24
N ARG A 225 -21.09 -15.28 -4.37
CA ARG A 225 -20.67 -16.20 -3.32
C ARG A 225 -19.36 -15.71 -2.73
N LEU A 226 -19.41 -15.28 -1.47
CA LEU A 226 -18.24 -14.86 -0.72
C LEU A 226 -17.45 -16.06 -0.16
N ARG A 227 -16.15 -15.88 0.02
CA ARG A 227 -15.26 -16.92 0.58
C ARG A 227 -15.36 -16.95 2.10
N GLU A 228 -15.40 -18.15 2.67
CA GLU A 228 -15.54 -18.39 4.12
C GLU A 228 -14.44 -17.69 4.96
N TRP A 229 -13.24 -17.53 4.39
CA TRP A 229 -12.12 -16.92 5.11
C TRP A 229 -12.39 -15.49 5.58
N LEU A 230 -13.31 -14.77 4.94
CA LEU A 230 -13.72 -13.43 5.36
C LEU A 230 -14.29 -13.40 6.79
N TRP A 231 -14.89 -14.51 7.26
CA TRP A 231 -15.40 -14.64 8.63
C TRP A 231 -14.40 -15.30 9.58
N THR A 232 -13.49 -16.14 9.07
CA THR A 232 -12.49 -16.81 9.92
C THR A 232 -11.23 -15.97 10.14
N GLY A 233 -11.00 -14.94 9.32
CA GLY A 233 -9.78 -14.13 9.35
C GLY A 233 -8.53 -14.87 8.87
N LYS A 234 -8.71 -15.98 8.14
CA LYS A 234 -7.62 -16.88 7.72
C LYS A 234 -7.58 -17.00 6.20
N PRO A 235 -6.97 -16.02 5.50
CA PRO A 235 -6.78 -16.10 4.05
C PRO A 235 -5.96 -17.34 3.64
N PRO A 236 -6.11 -17.87 2.41
CA PRO A 236 -5.30 -18.97 1.90
C PRO A 236 -3.81 -18.63 1.88
N GLU A 237 -2.91 -19.59 2.13
CA GLU A 237 -1.45 -19.34 2.26
C GLU A 237 -0.75 -18.72 1.02
N ASN A 238 -1.39 -18.73 -0.16
CA ASN A 238 -0.83 -18.29 -1.45
C ASN A 238 -1.57 -17.12 -2.11
N ASP A 239 -2.43 -16.38 -1.41
CA ASP A 239 -3.29 -15.35 -2.01
C ASP A 239 -2.63 -13.97 -2.18
N GLY A 240 -1.30 -13.88 -2.10
CA GLY A 240 -0.59 -12.64 -2.45
C GLY A 240 -0.88 -11.50 -1.48
N ILE A 241 -0.87 -11.82 -0.19
CA ILE A 241 -1.24 -10.92 0.92
C ILE A 241 -0.38 -9.62 0.99
N GLY A 242 0.70 -9.53 0.22
CA GLY A 242 1.40 -8.28 -0.07
C GLY A 242 1.13 -7.80 -1.50
N GLY A 243 0.39 -6.71 -1.69
CA GLY A 243 0.11 -6.07 -2.99
C GLY A 243 1.32 -5.39 -3.65
N GLY A 244 2.50 -5.45 -3.05
CA GLY A 244 3.74 -4.88 -3.56
C GLY A 244 3.82 -3.36 -3.41
N HIS A 245 2.95 -2.78 -2.58
CA HIS A 245 2.89 -1.33 -2.35
C HIS A 245 3.24 -1.02 -0.90
N HIS A 246 4.52 -0.81 -0.64
CA HIS A 246 5.02 -0.41 0.68
C HIS A 246 4.75 1.07 0.92
N LEU A 247 4.05 1.41 2.01
CA LEU A 247 3.63 2.76 2.35
C LEU A 247 3.99 3.09 3.81
N GLY A 248 3.96 4.37 4.17
CA GLY A 248 4.24 4.80 5.54
C GLY A 248 5.71 4.59 5.97
N GLY A 249 5.98 4.55 7.27
CA GLY A 249 7.37 4.48 7.78
C GLY A 249 8.08 5.83 7.86
N THR A 250 7.64 6.85 7.12
CA THR A 250 8.08 8.25 7.29
C THR A 250 6.91 9.22 7.11
N ARG A 251 5.75 8.90 7.68
CA ARG A 251 4.47 9.54 7.36
C ARG A 251 4.46 11.06 7.57
N MET A 252 3.69 11.76 6.73
CA MET A 252 3.27 13.13 6.95
C MET A 252 2.45 13.25 8.24
N SER A 253 2.59 14.37 8.93
CA SER A 253 1.83 14.68 10.14
C SER A 253 1.63 16.19 10.31
N HIS A 254 0.71 16.57 11.19
CA HIS A 254 0.50 17.97 11.58
C HIS A 254 1.51 18.45 12.64
N SER A 255 2.11 17.51 13.38
CA SER A 255 3.08 17.79 14.44
C SER A 255 4.29 16.85 14.35
N ARG A 256 5.39 17.25 14.96
CA ARG A 256 6.60 16.42 15.09
C ARG A 256 6.35 15.12 15.86
N ASP A 257 5.43 15.14 16.83
CA ASP A 257 5.20 14.01 17.73
C ASP A 257 4.36 12.91 17.05
N ASP A 258 3.65 13.24 15.97
CA ASP A 258 2.77 12.31 15.27
C ASP A 258 3.37 11.73 13.98
N GLY A 259 4.58 12.13 13.56
CA GLY A 259 5.14 11.68 12.29
C GLY A 259 6.59 12.09 12.04
N VAL A 260 7.01 12.04 10.78
CA VAL A 260 8.41 12.26 10.38
C VAL A 260 8.57 13.49 9.51
N VAL A 261 7.57 13.79 8.68
CA VAL A 261 7.59 14.97 7.80
C VAL A 261 6.34 15.82 7.96
N ASP A 262 6.46 17.11 7.65
CA ASP A 262 5.34 18.04 7.61
C ASP A 262 4.53 17.92 6.31
N ALA A 263 3.50 18.75 6.17
CA ALA A 263 2.68 18.79 4.96
C ALA A 263 3.47 19.18 3.69
N ASN A 264 4.67 19.76 3.80
CA ASN A 264 5.56 20.06 2.68
C ASN A 264 6.65 19.01 2.46
N LEU A 265 6.48 17.83 3.08
CA LEU A 265 7.41 16.72 3.05
C LEU A 265 8.78 17.02 3.65
N LYS A 266 8.90 18.09 4.45
CA LYS A 266 10.12 18.45 5.16
C LYS A 266 10.22 17.63 6.44
N CYS A 267 11.39 17.06 6.71
CA CYS A 267 11.65 16.36 7.96
C CYS A 267 11.52 17.31 9.16
N TRP A 268 10.77 16.90 10.18
CA TRP A 268 10.62 17.67 11.41
C TRP A 268 11.95 17.83 12.16
N ASP A 269 12.79 16.79 12.12
CA ASP A 269 14.03 16.72 12.90
C ASP A 269 15.27 17.25 12.18
N VAL A 270 15.19 17.39 10.85
CA VAL A 270 16.33 17.77 10.00
C VAL A 270 15.89 18.83 9.00
N SER A 271 16.33 20.06 9.24
CA SER A 271 15.82 21.29 8.62
C SER A 271 16.06 21.42 7.12
N ASN A 272 17.06 20.73 6.57
CA ASN A 272 17.40 20.71 5.15
C ASN A 272 17.12 19.36 4.46
N LEU A 273 16.36 18.46 5.10
CA LEU A 273 15.97 17.16 4.56
C LEU A 273 14.49 17.13 4.22
N TYR A 274 14.17 16.58 3.04
CA TYR A 274 12.81 16.29 2.58
C TYR A 274 12.71 14.82 2.19
N MET A 275 11.49 14.29 2.15
CA MET A 275 11.24 12.92 1.72
C MET A 275 10.17 12.87 0.63
N ALA A 276 10.37 12.00 -0.34
CA ALA A 276 9.40 11.73 -1.39
C ALA A 276 9.21 10.21 -1.55
N GLY A 277 8.08 9.82 -2.13
CA GLY A 277 7.70 8.40 -2.25
C GLY A 277 6.50 8.06 -1.38
N SER A 278 6.09 6.78 -1.42
CA SER A 278 4.96 6.28 -0.64
C SER A 278 5.18 6.27 0.87
N SER A 279 6.43 6.39 1.33
CA SER A 279 6.75 6.33 2.76
C SER A 279 6.15 7.50 3.55
N VAL A 280 5.82 8.61 2.87
CA VAL A 280 5.24 9.81 3.50
C VAL A 280 3.73 9.72 3.67
N PHE A 281 3.10 8.62 3.26
CA PHE A 281 1.65 8.50 3.28
C PHE A 281 1.16 8.23 4.71
N PRO A 282 0.23 9.04 5.26
CA PRO A 282 -0.38 8.76 6.55
C PRO A 282 -1.47 7.68 6.47
N SER A 283 -1.98 7.40 5.27
CA SER A 283 -3.01 6.39 4.99
C SER A 283 -2.80 5.80 3.58
N GLY A 284 -3.20 4.55 3.37
CA GLY A 284 -2.87 3.81 2.15
C GLY A 284 -3.92 3.90 1.05
N GLY A 285 -5.20 4.05 1.40
CA GLY A 285 -6.30 3.86 0.46
C GLY A 285 -6.35 2.44 -0.15
N HIS A 286 -7.20 2.26 -1.16
CA HIS A 286 -7.34 1.00 -1.92
C HIS A 286 -6.75 1.10 -3.34
N ALA A 287 -6.29 2.27 -3.74
CA ALA A 287 -5.80 2.56 -5.08
C ALA A 287 -4.28 2.55 -5.12
N ASN A 288 -3.72 2.16 -6.26
CA ASN A 288 -2.28 2.08 -6.42
C ASN A 288 -1.61 3.45 -6.17
N PRO A 289 -0.50 3.51 -5.42
CA PRO A 289 0.02 4.75 -4.85
C PRO A 289 0.77 5.64 -5.85
N THR A 290 1.20 5.11 -7.00
CA THR A 290 2.16 5.76 -7.91
C THR A 290 1.71 7.15 -8.36
N LEU A 291 0.43 7.31 -8.70
CA LEU A 291 -0.09 8.61 -9.12
C LEU A 291 0.02 9.65 -7.99
N THR A 292 -0.31 9.27 -6.76
CA THR A 292 -0.16 10.14 -5.57
C THR A 292 1.31 10.46 -5.29
N ILE A 293 2.22 9.49 -5.48
CA ILE A 293 3.67 9.72 -5.36
C ILE A 293 4.13 10.81 -6.33
N VAL A 294 3.70 10.73 -7.60
CA VAL A 294 4.06 11.72 -8.63
C VAL A 294 3.51 13.10 -8.28
N GLN A 295 2.25 13.18 -7.85
CA GLN A 295 1.63 14.46 -7.45
C GLN A 295 2.39 15.11 -6.28
N LEU A 296 2.79 14.33 -5.27
CA LEU A 296 3.57 14.81 -4.14
C LEU A 296 4.99 15.25 -4.54
N ALA A 297 5.62 14.54 -5.47
CA ALA A 297 6.94 14.91 -5.99
C ALA A 297 6.91 16.24 -6.77
N VAL A 298 5.90 16.44 -7.61
CA VAL A 298 5.70 17.72 -8.33
C VAL A 298 5.47 18.87 -7.34
N ARG A 299 4.58 18.68 -6.37
CA ARG A 299 4.30 19.68 -5.33
C ARG A 299 5.55 20.02 -4.51
N LEU A 300 6.38 19.03 -4.17
CA LEU A 300 7.64 19.25 -3.48
C LEU A 300 8.62 20.06 -4.34
N ALA A 301 8.72 19.75 -5.64
CA ALA A 301 9.58 20.50 -6.55
C ALA A 301 9.16 21.99 -6.62
N GLU A 302 7.86 22.28 -6.77
CA GLU A 302 7.33 23.64 -6.74
C GLU A 302 7.65 24.36 -5.43
N HIS A 303 7.46 23.70 -4.29
CA HIS A 303 7.79 24.24 -2.98
C HIS A 303 9.29 24.59 -2.86
N LEU A 304 10.18 23.70 -3.29
CA LEU A 304 11.62 23.92 -3.24
C LEU A 304 12.08 25.06 -4.15
N VAL A 305 11.45 25.24 -5.32
CA VAL A 305 11.74 26.35 -6.23
C VAL A 305 11.23 27.68 -5.69
N SER A 306 10.09 27.69 -4.99
CA SER A 306 9.50 28.90 -4.41
C SER A 306 10.28 29.46 -3.20
N LYS A 307 11.21 28.68 -2.63
CA LYS A 307 12.03 29.11 -1.51
C LYS A 307 13.19 29.99 -1.99
N PRO A 308 13.35 31.22 -1.45
CA PRO A 308 14.52 32.06 -1.74
C PRO A 308 15.86 31.43 -1.28
#